data_AF-A0A931WU96-F1
#
_entry.id   AF-A0A931WU96-F1
#
_cell.length_a   1.000
_cell.length_b   1.000
_cell.length_c   1.000
_cell.angle_alpha   90.00
_cell.angle_beta   90.00
_cell.angle_gamma   90.00
#
_symmetry.space_group_name_H-M   'P 1'
#
loop_
_entity.id
_entity.type
_entity.pdbx_description
1 polymer ?
#
loop_
_entity_poly.entity_id
_entity_poly.type
_entity_poly.pdbx_seq_one_letter_code
_entity_poly.pdbx_strand_id
1 'polypeptide(L)'
;MIDALNRVLDLAVPARHEEGGTYIVPGHGRICDEFDVLEYRDMVTIIRDRIQASIEKGMTIEQVKAARPTRDYDPGYGAVSGPWTTDMFVEAVYKSLAARQ
;
A
#
# COMPACT_ATOMS: atom_id res chain seq x y z
N MET A 1 -2.13 9.64 1.49
CA MET A 1 -2.23 8.28 2.07
C MET A 1 -0.96 7.92 2.83
N ILE A 2 0.20 7.84 2.17
CA ILE A 2 1.48 7.55 2.86
C ILE A 2 1.72 8.51 4.04
N ASP A 3 1.50 9.82 3.84
CA ASP A 3 1.63 10.79 4.95
C ASP A 3 0.66 10.55 6.10
N ALA A 4 -0.54 10.02 5.82
CA ALA A 4 -1.51 9.67 6.86
C ALA A 4 -1.07 8.43 7.63
N LEU A 5 -0.48 7.43 6.96
CA LEU A 5 0.10 6.25 7.62
C LEU A 5 1.31 6.65 8.48
N ASN A 6 2.19 7.51 7.97
CA ASN A 6 3.28 8.10 8.76
C ASN A 6 2.73 8.81 9.99
N ARG A 7 1.64 9.58 9.83
CA ARG A 7 1.01 10.25 10.97
C ARG A 7 0.45 9.28 12.01
N VAL A 8 -0.07 8.13 11.61
CA VAL A 8 -0.52 7.08 12.54
C VAL A 8 0.68 6.50 13.30
N LEU A 9 1.78 6.22 12.59
CA LEU A 9 3.02 5.73 13.20
C LEU A 9 3.62 6.75 14.18
N ASP A 10 3.61 8.04 13.84
CA ASP A 10 4.06 9.12 14.74
C ASP A 10 3.25 9.21 16.04
N LEU A 11 1.99 8.76 16.01
CA LEU A 11 1.09 8.76 17.17
C LEU A 11 1.16 7.44 17.95
N ALA A 12 1.58 6.36 17.31
CA ALA A 12 1.66 5.05 17.93
C ALA A 12 2.90 4.97 18.83
N VAL A 13 2.69 4.50 20.06
CA VAL A 13 3.80 4.18 20.98
C VAL A 13 4.19 2.72 20.76
N PRO A 14 5.41 2.41 20.29
CA PRO A 14 5.87 1.04 20.14
C PRO A 14 6.17 0.44 21.52
N ALA A 15 5.96 -0.86 21.66
CA ALA A 15 6.43 -1.62 22.81
C ALA A 15 7.62 -2.51 22.43
N ARG A 16 8.30 -3.05 23.44
CA ARG A 16 9.43 -3.95 23.23
C ARG A 16 8.95 -5.21 22.52
N HIS A 17 9.56 -5.53 21.37
CA HIS A 17 9.13 -6.64 20.51
C HIS A 17 7.74 -6.45 19.88
N GLU A 18 7.30 -5.21 19.68
CA GLU A 18 6.09 -4.86 18.92
C GLU A 18 4.76 -5.30 19.59
N GLU A 19 4.82 -6.02 20.71
CA GLU A 19 3.65 -6.45 21.49
C GLU A 19 3.46 -5.62 22.77
N GLY A 20 2.23 -5.12 22.98
CA GLY A 20 1.84 -4.34 24.16
C GLY A 20 1.96 -2.82 24.02
N GLY A 21 2.16 -2.34 22.79
CA GLY A 21 2.16 -0.91 22.44
C GLY A 21 0.76 -0.38 22.17
N THR A 22 0.67 0.60 21.29
CA THR A 22 -0.63 1.13 20.84
C THR A 22 -1.30 0.15 19.89
N TYR A 23 -2.53 -0.27 20.23
CA TYR A 23 -3.38 -1.04 19.33
C TYR A 23 -4.18 -0.12 18.40
N ILE A 24 -4.36 -0.58 17.16
CA ILE A 24 -4.98 0.15 16.07
C ILE A 24 -6.18 -0.65 15.58
N VAL A 25 -7.35 -0.02 15.58
CA VAL A 25 -8.61 -0.63 15.10
C VAL A 25 -8.87 -0.14 13.68
N PRO A 26 -8.63 -0.97 12.64
CA PRO A 26 -8.89 -0.56 11.28
C PRO A 26 -10.39 -0.57 10.98
N GLY A 27 -10.80 0.12 9.91
CA GLY A 27 -12.19 0.07 9.44
C GLY A 27 -12.60 -1.32 8.94
N HIS A 28 -11.64 -2.14 8.50
CA HIS A 28 -11.83 -3.52 8.05
C HIS A 28 -10.62 -4.37 8.47
N GLY A 29 -10.85 -5.62 8.85
CA GLY A 29 -9.79 -6.57 9.21
C GLY A 29 -9.64 -6.77 10.72
N ARG A 30 -8.55 -7.44 11.11
CA ARG A 30 -8.23 -7.72 12.51
C ARG A 30 -7.68 -6.46 13.21
N ILE A 31 -7.71 -6.45 14.54
CA ILE A 31 -6.96 -5.47 15.31
C ILE A 31 -5.48 -5.60 14.95
N CYS A 32 -4.85 -4.44 14.77
CA CYS A 32 -3.46 -4.29 14.37
C CYS A 32 -2.66 -3.65 15.51
N ASP A 33 -1.34 -3.80 15.43
CA ASP A 33 -0.40 -3.02 16.20
C ASP A 33 0.31 -1.99 15.30
N GLU A 34 1.33 -1.33 15.85
CA GLU A 34 2.14 -0.36 15.12
C GLU A 34 2.93 -1.00 13.97
N PHE A 35 3.42 -2.22 14.17
CA PHE A 35 4.20 -2.95 13.17
C PHE A 35 3.36 -3.32 11.94
N ASP A 36 2.11 -3.77 12.14
CA ASP A 36 1.18 -4.02 11.04
C ASP A 36 0.97 -2.76 10.16
N VAL A 37 0.95 -1.56 10.76
CA VAL A 37 0.81 -0.29 10.01
C VAL A 37 2.10 0.08 9.29
N LEU A 38 3.25 -0.21 9.90
CA LEU A 38 4.57 -0.04 9.29
C LEU A 38 4.68 -0.87 8.01
N GLU A 39 4.35 -2.17 8.08
CA GLU A 39 4.36 -3.07 6.93
C GLU A 39 3.42 -2.60 5.82
N TYR A 40 2.21 -2.16 6.18
CA TYR A 40 1.25 -1.64 5.22
C TYR A 40 1.75 -0.37 4.52
N ARG A 41 2.37 0.57 5.26
CA ARG A 41 3.00 1.77 4.70
C ARG A 41 4.10 1.41 3.71
N ASP A 42 4.96 0.45 4.06
CA ASP A 42 6.09 0.06 3.20
C ASP A 42 5.60 -0.59 1.92
N MET A 43 4.62 -1.48 2.01
CA MET A 43 3.97 -2.08 0.85
C MET A 43 3.43 -1.00 -0.11
N VAL A 44 2.67 -0.02 0.40
CA VAL A 44 2.09 1.05 -0.43
C VAL A 44 3.18 1.91 -1.07
N THR A 45 4.26 2.20 -0.33
CA THR A 45 5.38 3.00 -0.83
C THR A 45 6.13 2.28 -1.94
N ILE A 46 6.46 1.00 -1.72
CA ILE A 46 7.16 0.16 -2.70
C ILE A 46 6.35 0.01 -3.99
N ILE A 47 5.05 -0.22 -3.90
CA ILE A 47 4.19 -0.33 -5.09
C ILE A 47 4.10 1.01 -5.82
N ARG A 48 3.95 2.13 -5.10
CA ARG A 48 3.94 3.48 -5.68
C ARG A 48 5.20 3.73 -6.50
N ASP A 49 6.36 3.42 -5.94
CA ASP A 49 7.65 3.67 -6.59
C ASP A 49 7.87 2.76 -7.81
N ARG A 50 7.43 1.50 -7.75
CA ARG A 50 7.43 0.59 -8.91
C ARG A 50 6.56 1.12 -10.06
N ILE A 51 5.38 1.66 -9.75
CA ILE A 51 4.46 2.24 -10.74
C ILE A 51 5.05 3.54 -11.30
N GLN A 52 5.60 4.41 -10.45
CA GLN A 52 6.27 5.63 -10.88
C GLN A 52 7.42 5.34 -11.85
N ALA A 53 8.30 4.40 -11.52
CA ALA A 53 9.38 3.99 -12.40
C ALA A 53 8.89 3.40 -13.74
N SER A 54 7.69 2.80 -13.76
CA SER A 54 7.06 2.32 -15.00
C SER A 54 6.51 3.47 -15.85
N ILE A 55 5.92 4.49 -15.21
CA ILE A 55 5.43 5.70 -15.89
C ILE A 55 6.61 6.47 -16.50
N GLU A 56 7.72 6.62 -15.78
CA GLU A 56 8.95 7.27 -16.26
C GLU A 56 9.55 6.56 -17.49
N LYS A 57 9.28 5.26 -17.64
CA LYS A 57 9.64 4.45 -18.82
C LYS A 57 8.62 4.56 -19.96
N GLY A 58 7.58 5.39 -19.82
CA GLY A 58 6.52 5.56 -20.81
C GLY A 58 5.54 4.39 -20.91
N MET A 59 5.46 3.53 -19.89
CA MET A 59 4.56 2.38 -19.91
C MET A 59 3.10 2.81 -19.76
N THR A 60 2.20 2.20 -20.54
CA THR A 60 0.75 2.39 -20.39
C THR A 60 0.20 1.64 -19.17
N ILE A 61 -0.99 2.00 -18.71
CA ILE A 61 -1.63 1.32 -17.57
C ILE A 61 -1.75 -0.20 -17.78
N GLU A 62 -2.07 -0.66 -18.98
CA GLU A 62 -2.17 -2.09 -19.29
C GLU A 62 -0.81 -2.80 -19.18
N GLN A 63 0.26 -2.14 -19.60
CA GLN A 63 1.63 -2.65 -19.44
C GLN A 63 2.05 -2.69 -17.96
N VAL A 64 1.67 -1.67 -17.17
CA VAL A 64 1.95 -1.66 -15.73
C VAL A 64 1.19 -2.78 -15.01
N LYS A 65 -0.10 -2.99 -15.31
CA LYS A 65 -0.87 -4.12 -14.76
C LYS A 65 -0.23 -5.46 -15.13
N ALA A 66 0.16 -5.63 -16.40
CA ALA A 66 0.84 -6.84 -16.86
C ALA A 66 2.19 -7.10 -16.16
N ALA A 67 2.90 -6.05 -15.75
CA ALA A 67 4.15 -6.15 -14.99
C ALA A 67 3.95 -6.61 -13.53
N ARG A 68 2.70 -6.64 -13.02
CA ARG A 68 2.32 -7.09 -11.68
C ARG A 68 3.18 -6.47 -10.56
N PRO A 69 3.14 -5.15 -10.37
CA PRO A 69 3.98 -4.45 -9.38
C PRO A 69 3.70 -4.86 -7.92
N THR A 70 2.55 -5.51 -7.66
CA THR A 70 2.08 -5.93 -6.33
C THR A 70 2.40 -7.37 -5.98
N ARG A 71 3.03 -8.15 -6.88
CA ARG A 71 3.13 -9.62 -6.79
C ARG A 71 3.58 -10.16 -5.43
N ASP A 72 4.53 -9.49 -4.79
CA ASP A 72 5.11 -9.92 -3.51
C ASP A 72 4.13 -9.77 -2.33
N TYR A 73 3.10 -8.92 -2.50
CA TYR A 73 2.10 -8.57 -1.51
C TYR A 73 0.73 -9.19 -1.78
N ASP A 74 0.53 -9.77 -2.98
CA ASP A 74 -0.74 -10.39 -3.39
C ASP A 74 -1.26 -11.44 -2.39
N PRO A 75 -0.43 -12.30 -1.75
CA PRO A 75 -0.93 -13.28 -0.78
C PRO A 75 -1.55 -12.66 0.48
N GLY A 76 -1.09 -11.47 0.89
CA GLY A 76 -1.54 -10.79 2.12
C GLY A 76 -2.59 -9.71 1.89
N TYR A 77 -2.49 -8.98 0.79
CA TYR A 77 -3.30 -7.78 0.50
C TYR A 77 -4.04 -7.83 -0.83
N GLY A 78 -3.75 -8.82 -1.68
CA GLY A 78 -4.30 -8.92 -3.02
C GLY A 78 -5.76 -9.37 -3.03
N ALA A 79 -6.53 -8.85 -3.98
CA ALA A 79 -7.89 -9.28 -4.25
C ALA A 79 -8.14 -9.32 -5.76
N VAL A 80 -8.53 -10.50 -6.27
CA VAL A 80 -8.88 -10.70 -7.68
C VAL A 80 -10.36 -10.44 -7.98
N SER A 81 -11.20 -10.38 -6.94
CA SER A 81 -12.64 -10.13 -7.04
C SER A 81 -13.13 -9.34 -5.82
N GLY A 82 -14.35 -8.80 -5.92
CA GLY A 82 -14.96 -7.97 -4.88
C GLY A 82 -15.07 -6.50 -5.27
N PRO A 83 -15.48 -5.62 -4.34
CA PRO A 83 -15.72 -4.21 -4.63
C PRO A 83 -14.44 -3.41 -4.90
N TRP A 84 -13.28 -3.96 -4.54
CA TRP A 84 -11.97 -3.35 -4.75
C TRP A 84 -10.93 -4.43 -5.06
N THR A 85 -10.28 -4.35 -6.22
CA THR A 85 -9.31 -5.36 -6.68
C THR A 85 -7.89 -4.79 -6.75
N THR A 86 -6.90 -5.68 -6.82
CA THR A 86 -5.49 -5.31 -7.01
C THR A 86 -5.30 -4.46 -8.28
N ASP A 87 -5.98 -4.80 -9.38
CA ASP A 87 -5.89 -4.03 -10.63
C ASP A 87 -6.49 -2.63 -10.50
N MET A 88 -7.59 -2.48 -9.75
CA MET A 88 -8.18 -1.18 -9.45
C MET A 88 -7.23 -0.31 -8.61
N PHE A 89 -6.53 -0.92 -7.65
CA PHE A 89 -5.50 -0.23 -6.87
C PHE A 89 -4.34 0.25 -7.75
N VAL A 90 -3.77 -0.63 -8.58
CA VAL A 90 -2.69 -0.26 -9.52
C VAL A 90 -3.13 0.87 -10.45
N GLU A 91 -4.36 0.81 -10.97
CA GLU A 91 -4.92 1.85 -11.82
C GLU A 91 -5.12 3.19 -11.10
N ALA A 92 -5.62 3.17 -9.87
CA ALA A 92 -5.79 4.37 -9.06
C ALA A 92 -4.44 5.04 -8.77
N VAL A 93 -3.41 4.26 -8.42
CA VAL A 93 -2.06 4.78 -8.17
C VAL A 93 -1.47 5.36 -9.45
N TYR A 94 -1.55 4.65 -10.58
CA TYR A 94 -1.06 5.13 -11.86
C TYR A 94 -1.69 6.47 -12.24
N LYS A 95 -3.02 6.57 -12.20
CA LYS A 95 -3.74 7.82 -12.53
C LYS A 95 -3.37 8.95 -11.57
N SER A 96 -3.24 8.66 -10.28
CA SER A 96 -2.85 9.67 -9.29
C SER A 96 -1.43 10.21 -9.51
N LEU A 97 -0.49 9.37 -9.97
CA LEU A 97 0.88 9.79 -10.27
C LEU A 97 0.98 10.52 -11.61
N ALA A 98 0.26 10.05 -12.62
CA ALA A 98 0.22 10.67 -13.95
C ALA A 98 -0.40 12.09 -13.91
N ALA A 99 -1.39 12.32 -13.04
CA ALA A 99 -2.02 13.64 -12.88
C ALA A 99 -1.16 14.68 -12.13
N ARG A 100 -0.03 14.27 -11.54
CA ARG A 100 0.89 15.16 -10.80
C ARG A 100 2.10 15.61 -11.63
N GLN A 101 2.23 15.10 -12.86
CA GLN A 101 3.24 15.50 -13.85
C GLN A 101 2.64 16.56 -14.78
#